data_AF-A0AA95RP18-F1
#
_entry.id   AF-A0AA95RP18-F1
#
_cell.length_a   1.000
_cell.length_b   1.000
_cell.length_c   1.000
_cell.angle_alpha   90.00
_cell.angle_beta   90.00
_cell.angle_gamma   90.00
#
_symmetry.space_group_name_H-M   'P 1'
#
loop_
_entity.id
_entity.type
_entity.pdbx_description
1 polymer ?
#
loop_
_entity_poly.entity_id
_entity_poly.type
_entity_poly.pdbx_seq_one_letter_code
_entity_poly.pdbx_strand_id
1 'polypeptide(L)' 'MDAALAAPGQKRLLQFDNSFVSLDKGWHFNLHNNIWGTNFPMWYGEDALFRFRLNLQSNRK' A
#
# COMPACT_ATOMS: atom_id res chain seq x y z
N MET A 1 -0.75 0.53 -13.97
CA MET A 1 0.25 0.49 -12.89
C MET A 1 -0.34 1.25 -11.70
N ASP A 2 -1.35 0.72 -11.01
CA ASP A 2 -2.37 1.65 -10.44
C ASP A 2 -2.79 1.30 -8.99
N ALA A 3 -1.85 0.94 -8.12
CA ALA A 3 -2.13 0.93 -6.68
C ALA A 3 -1.97 2.36 -6.13
N ALA A 4 -3.07 2.98 -5.70
CA ALA A 4 -3.10 4.39 -5.30
C ALA A 4 -2.26 4.72 -4.05
N LEU A 5 -1.96 3.72 -3.23
CA LEU A 5 -1.25 3.91 -1.96
C LEU A 5 -0.16 2.86 -1.77
N ALA A 6 1.02 3.32 -1.39
CA ALA A 6 2.15 2.50 -0.97
C ALA A 6 2.65 2.95 0.40
N ALA A 7 3.11 2.00 1.22
CA ALA A 7 3.67 2.24 2.55
C ALA A 7 5.00 1.47 2.68
N PRO A 8 6.12 2.16 2.94
CA PRO A 8 7.40 1.51 3.22
C PRO A 8 7.45 0.99 4.67
N GLY A 9 8.20 -0.08 4.90
CA GLY A 9 8.37 -0.73 6.19
C GLY A 9 7.13 -1.52 6.64
N GLN A 10 6.03 -0.85 6.92
CA GLN A 10 4.86 -1.48 7.53
C GLN A 10 3.53 -0.90 7.02
N LYS A 11 2.51 -1.75 6.95
CA LYS A 11 1.12 -1.34 6.72
C LYS A 11 0.60 -0.55 7.93
N ARG A 12 0.36 0.75 7.76
CA ARG A 12 -0.12 1.66 8.80
C ARG A 12 -1.34 2.48 8.36
N LEU A 13 -2.22 1.87 7.57
CA LEU A 13 -3.43 2.54 7.12
C LEU A 13 -4.29 2.91 8.33
N LEU A 14 -4.61 4.21 8.46
CA LEU A 14 -5.31 4.82 9.61
C LEU A 14 -4.59 4.77 10.97
N GLN A 15 -3.28 4.55 11.00
CA GLN A 15 -2.50 4.67 12.23
C GLN A 15 -1.87 6.07 12.31
N PHE A 16 -2.56 6.98 12.98
CA PHE A 16 -2.15 8.39 13.14
C PHE A 16 -1.33 8.57 14.42
N ASP A 17 -0.12 8.04 14.40
CA ASP A 17 0.87 8.29 15.44
C ASP A 17 2.08 9.05 14.88
N ASN A 18 2.83 9.72 15.75
CA ASN A 18 4.07 10.42 15.38
C ASN A 18 5.29 9.49 15.48
N SER A 19 5.11 8.19 15.24
CA SER A 19 6.19 7.21 15.33
C SER A 19 6.74 6.84 13.95
N PHE A 20 8.00 6.44 13.91
CA PHE A 20 8.64 5.89 12.71
C PHE A 20 8.65 4.36 12.74
N VAL A 21 8.60 3.75 11.56
CA VAL A 21 8.79 2.30 11.38
C VAL A 21 10.16 2.02 10.79
N SER A 22 10.69 0.85 11.09
CA SER A 22 11.86 0.34 10.40
C SER A 22 11.55 0.05 8.93
N LEU A 23 12.50 0.37 8.05
CA LEU A 23 12.37 0.21 6.59
C LEU A 23 12.88 -1.15 6.07
N ASP A 24 13.42 -1.98 6.95
CA ASP A 24 13.91 -3.33 6.67
C ASP A 24 12.80 -4.29 6.18
N LYS A 25 11.54 -3.96 6.43
CA LYS A 25 10.37 -4.77 6.09
C LYS A 25 9.75 -4.50 4.72
N GLY A 26 10.46 -3.79 3.83
CA GLY A 26 10.11 -3.68 2.41
C GLY A 26 8.99 -2.68 2.09
N TRP A 27 8.22 -2.94 1.03
CA TRP A 27 7.14 -2.07 0.55
C TRP A 27 5.79 -2.78 0.57
N HIS A 28 4.73 -2.07 0.96
CA HIS A 28 3.36 -2.56 1.01
C HIS A 28 2.48 -1.70 0.12
N PHE A 29 1.67 -2.30 -0.75
CA PHE A 29 0.76 -1.58 -1.65
C PHE A 29 -0.69 -1.88 -1.27
N ASN A 30 -1.54 -0.85 -1.20
CA ASN A 30 -2.96 -1.03 -0.99
C ASN A 30 -3.63 -1.39 -2.33
N LEU A 31 -3.98 -2.66 -2.48
CA LEU A 31 -4.70 -3.15 -3.66
C LEU A 31 -6.21 -2.98 -3.48
N HIS A 32 -6.69 -3.18 -2.25
CA HIS A 32 -8.08 -3.02 -1.88
C HIS A 32 -8.16 -2.77 -0.37
N ASN A 33 -9.08 -1.92 0.05
CA ASN A 33 -9.50 -1.81 1.44
C ASN A 33 -10.97 -1.42 1.49
N ASN A 34 -11.71 -1.97 2.45
CA ASN A 34 -13.11 -1.63 2.71
C ASN A 34 -13.25 -1.12 4.14
N ILE A 35 -12.42 -0.13 4.49
CA ILE A 35 -12.33 0.38 5.86
C ILE A 35 -13.50 1.30 6.21
N TRP A 36 -14.18 1.84 5.20
CA TRP A 36 -15.47 2.48 5.36
C TRP A 36 -16.51 1.37 5.42
N GLY A 37 -17.14 1.17 6.58
CA GLY A 37 -17.94 0.00 6.95
C GLY A 37 -19.25 -0.19 6.19
N THR A 38 -19.23 -0.15 4.85
CA THR A 38 -20.34 -0.57 4.01
C THR A 38 -20.21 -2.02 3.62
N ASN A 39 -21.35 -2.69 3.48
CA ASN A 39 -21.44 -4.13 3.19
C ASN A 39 -21.24 -4.46 1.70
N PHE A 40 -20.83 -3.47 0.90
CA PHE A 40 -20.61 -3.56 -0.53
C PHE A 40 -19.34 -2.77 -0.90
N PRO A 41 -18.61 -3.19 -1.95
CA PRO A 41 -17.50 -2.40 -2.48
C PRO A 41 -18.03 -1.04 -2.94
N MET A 42 -17.72 0.00 -2.18
CA MET A 42 -18.04 1.36 -2.58
C MET A 42 -16.98 1.83 -3.59
N TRP A 43 -17.42 2.38 -4.73
CA TRP A 43 -16.58 3.07 -5.74
C TRP A 43 -15.66 2.20 -6.62
N TYR A 44 -15.85 0.88 -6.68
CA TYR A 44 -15.03 0.03 -7.55
C TYR A 44 -15.87 -1.02 -8.30
N GLY A 45 -16.01 -0.85 -9.61
CA GLY A 45 -16.84 -1.71 -10.48
C GLY A 45 -16.06 -2.45 -11.57
N GLU A 46 -14.73 -2.45 -11.49
CA GLU A 46 -13.82 -3.02 -12.49
C GLU A 46 -13.12 -4.29 -11.96
N ASP A 47 -12.24 -4.90 -12.76
CA ASP A 47 -11.66 -6.24 -12.51
C ASP A 47 -10.47 -6.29 -11.52
N ALA A 48 -10.12 -5.19 -10.84
CA ALA A 48 -9.03 -5.15 -9.85
C ALA A 48 -7.65 -5.63 -10.37
N LEU A 49 -7.30 -5.27 -11.62
CA LEU A 49 -6.02 -5.66 -12.21
C LEU A 49 -4.87 -4.75 -11.77
N PHE A 50 -3.95 -5.29 -10.97
CA PHE A 50 -2.73 -4.59 -10.53
C PHE A 50 -1.50 -5.12 -11.25
N ARG A 51 -0.65 -4.20 -11.73
CA ARG A 51 0.61 -4.51 -12.42
C ARG A 51 1.75 -3.74 -11.79
N PHE A 52 2.83 -4.45 -11.44
CA PHE A 52 4.01 -3.89 -10.81
C PHE A 52 5.23 -4.07 -11.69
N ARG A 53 6.07 -3.03 -11.76
CA ARG A 53 7.43 -3.10 -12.30
C ARG A 53 8.36 -2.52 -11.25
N LEU A 54 9.25 -3.35 -10.73
CA LEU A 54 10.21 -2.95 -9.70
C LEU A 54 11.59 -2.81 -10.33
N ASN A 55 12.19 -1.63 -10.21
CA ASN A 55 13.61 -1.41 -10.50
C ASN A 55 14.25 -0.97 -9.20
N LEU A 56 15.13 -1.82 -8.65
CA LEU A 56 15.79 -1.56 -7.38
C LEU A 56 17.25 -1.25 -7.62
N GLN A 57 17.70 -0.12 -7.09
CA GLN A 57 19.11 0.25 -7.04
C GLN A 57 19.46 0.51 -5.59
N SER A 58 20.50 -0.19 -5.11
CA SER A 58 21.04 0.03 -3.78
C SER A 58 22.30 0.87 -3.89
N ASN A 59 22.36 1.98 -3.17
CA ASN A 59 23.63 2.65 -2.89
C ASN A 59 24.31 1.89 -1.75
N ARG A 60 24.93 0.74 -2.07
CA ARG A 60 25.84 0.09 -1.11
C ARG A 60 27.07 1.00 -0.96
N LYS A 61 27.29 1.49 0.26
CA LYS A 61 28.60 1.93 0.72
C LYS A 61 29.34 0.75 1.33
#